data_AF-A0A7S7AX85-F1
#
_entry.id   AF-A0A7S7AX85-F1
#
_cell.length_a   1.000
_cell.length_b   1.000
_cell.length_c   1.000
_cell.angle_alpha   90.00
_cell.angle_beta   90.00
_cell.angle_gamma   90.00
#
_symmetry.space_group_name_H-M   'P 1'
#
loop_
_entity.id
_entity.type
_entity.pdbx_description
1 polymer ?
#
loop_
_entity_poly.entity_id
_entity_poly.type
_entity_poly.pdbx_seq_one_letter_code
_entity_poly.pdbx_strand_id
1 'polypeptide(L)'
;MKYISVQETAKRWKISERNVRNYCLQGRITGSLLEGKTWKIPSYAEKPHRKIRHKAKQDTLLSFLKREKEAGLKGGIYHRIQIDLTYNSNHIEGSKLTHEQTRFIFETKTLDITDKVVRVDDIVETVNHFHCIDLIIEGAHTKLSESFIKQLHYILKSGTTDSRKSWFKVGDYKMLENEVGGDETVKPADVSAEMKLLLMEYNSKSEITFDDVLDFHVRFEAIHPFQDGNGRIGRLIMFKECLKHNIVPFIITEELKAYYYRGIKNWKNERNFLRDTCLTVQDLMKQCLDYFGIMYN
;
A
#
# COMPACT_ATOMS: atom_id res chain seq x y z
N MET A 1 -56.56 -19.36 -14.02
CA MET A 1 -55.10 -19.36 -14.24
C MET A 1 -54.61 -20.80 -14.27
N LYS A 2 -53.76 -21.19 -15.25
CA LYS A 2 -53.23 -22.55 -15.34
C LYS A 2 -51.96 -22.65 -14.49
N TYR A 3 -51.91 -23.64 -13.61
CA TYR A 3 -50.75 -23.92 -12.76
C TYR A 3 -50.09 -25.22 -13.19
N ILE A 4 -48.78 -25.28 -13.04
CA ILE A 4 -47.95 -26.47 -13.25
C ILE A 4 -47.23 -26.84 -11.95
N SER A 5 -46.88 -28.10 -11.83
CA SER A 5 -46.16 -28.63 -10.67
C SER A 5 -44.70 -28.18 -10.64
N VAL A 6 -44.06 -28.31 -9.47
CA VAL A 6 -42.61 -28.14 -9.30
C VAL A 6 -41.83 -29.04 -10.26
N GLN A 7 -42.27 -30.28 -10.46
CA GLN A 7 -41.60 -31.27 -11.31
C GLN A 7 -41.66 -30.86 -12.79
N GLU A 8 -42.82 -30.43 -13.28
CA GLU A 8 -42.98 -29.94 -14.65
C GLU A 8 -42.18 -28.65 -14.88
N THR A 9 -42.16 -27.76 -13.89
CA THR A 9 -41.36 -26.52 -13.95
C THR A 9 -39.86 -26.82 -13.96
N ALA A 10 -39.40 -27.76 -13.14
CA ALA A 10 -38.02 -28.23 -13.09
C ALA A 10 -37.56 -28.78 -14.45
N LYS A 11 -38.41 -29.60 -15.09
CA LYS A 11 -38.18 -30.13 -16.44
C LYS A 11 -38.12 -29.02 -17.49
N ARG A 12 -39.07 -28.07 -17.45
CA ARG A 12 -39.13 -26.94 -18.39
C ARG A 12 -37.90 -26.02 -18.28
N TRP A 13 -37.48 -25.70 -17.06
CA TRP A 13 -36.36 -24.79 -16.81
C TRP A 13 -34.99 -25.46 -16.78
N LYS A 14 -34.95 -26.80 -16.97
CA LYS A 14 -33.76 -27.65 -16.89
C LYS A 14 -32.97 -27.42 -15.59
N ILE A 15 -33.67 -27.44 -14.45
CA ILE A 15 -33.06 -27.32 -13.10
C ILE A 15 -33.65 -28.36 -12.16
N SER A 16 -33.03 -28.57 -10.99
CA SER A 16 -33.56 -29.47 -9.98
C SER A 16 -34.85 -28.93 -9.34
N GLU A 17 -35.74 -29.82 -8.90
CA GLU A 17 -36.94 -29.43 -8.13
C GLU A 17 -36.61 -28.64 -6.88
N ARG A 18 -35.46 -28.95 -6.23
CA ARG A 18 -34.97 -28.21 -5.06
C ARG A 18 -34.75 -26.73 -5.39
N ASN A 19 -34.18 -26.42 -6.55
CA ASN A 19 -33.96 -25.03 -6.98
C ASN A 19 -35.29 -24.32 -7.29
N VAL A 20 -36.25 -25.02 -7.90
CA VAL A 20 -37.60 -24.48 -8.14
C VAL A 20 -38.29 -24.15 -6.82
N ARG A 21 -38.27 -25.07 -5.84
CA ARG A 21 -38.82 -24.84 -4.49
C ARG A 21 -38.13 -23.66 -3.80
N ASN A 22 -36.81 -23.55 -3.91
CA ASN A 22 -36.06 -22.42 -3.37
C ASN A 22 -36.49 -21.08 -3.98
N TYR A 23 -36.76 -21.02 -5.28
CA TYR A 23 -37.28 -19.79 -5.91
C TYR A 23 -38.68 -19.43 -5.43
N CYS A 24 -39.55 -20.41 -5.19
CA CYS A 24 -40.86 -20.19 -4.59
C CYS A 24 -40.72 -19.67 -3.14
N LEU A 25 -39.89 -20.32 -2.32
CA LEU A 25 -39.61 -19.92 -0.94
C LEU A 25 -39.03 -18.49 -0.84
N GLN A 26 -38.21 -18.10 -1.81
CA GLN A 26 -37.63 -16.76 -1.89
C GLN A 26 -38.57 -15.71 -2.51
N GLY A 27 -39.82 -16.06 -2.84
CA GLY A 27 -40.79 -15.14 -3.45
C GLY A 27 -40.41 -14.68 -4.87
N ARG A 28 -39.56 -15.42 -5.57
CA ARG A 28 -38.99 -15.01 -6.88
C ARG A 28 -39.85 -15.40 -8.07
N ILE A 29 -40.95 -16.12 -7.82
CA ILE A 29 -41.91 -16.57 -8.81
C ILE A 29 -43.24 -15.92 -8.46
N THR A 30 -43.55 -14.81 -9.12
CA THR A 30 -44.78 -14.06 -8.87
C THR A 30 -46.00 -14.94 -9.15
N GLY A 31 -46.91 -15.05 -8.18
CA GLY A 31 -48.12 -15.85 -8.29
C GLY A 31 -47.95 -17.35 -7.96
N SER A 32 -46.79 -17.77 -7.43
CA SER A 32 -46.65 -19.13 -6.88
C SER A 32 -47.48 -19.28 -5.60
N LEU A 33 -48.22 -20.38 -5.49
CA LEU A 33 -49.08 -20.70 -4.34
C LEU A 33 -48.59 -21.98 -3.68
N LEU A 34 -48.66 -22.04 -2.35
CA LEU A 34 -48.42 -23.26 -1.59
C LEU A 34 -49.78 -23.88 -1.23
N GLU A 35 -50.07 -25.06 -1.79
CA GLU A 35 -51.31 -25.78 -1.51
C GLU A 35 -50.97 -27.12 -0.87
N GLY A 36 -51.29 -27.24 0.42
CA GLY A 36 -50.81 -28.34 1.26
C GLY A 36 -49.28 -28.34 1.37
N LYS A 37 -48.63 -29.40 0.85
CA LYS A 37 -47.15 -29.55 0.83
C LYS A 37 -46.55 -29.28 -0.56
N THR A 38 -47.35 -28.80 -1.51
CA THR A 38 -46.96 -28.73 -2.92
C THR A 38 -47.06 -27.31 -3.45
N TRP A 39 -46.01 -26.84 -4.13
CA TRP A 39 -46.02 -25.54 -4.80
C TRP A 39 -46.72 -25.64 -6.16
N LYS A 40 -47.68 -24.76 -6.40
CA LYS A 40 -48.32 -24.51 -7.69
C LYS A 40 -47.70 -23.28 -8.33
N ILE A 41 -47.14 -23.44 -9.52
CA ILE A 41 -46.37 -22.41 -10.24
C ILE A 41 -47.20 -21.99 -11.46
N PRO A 42 -47.46 -20.70 -11.70
CA PRO A 42 -48.20 -20.27 -12.88
C PRO A 42 -47.53 -20.76 -14.16
N SER A 43 -48.29 -21.27 -15.12
CA SER A 43 -47.73 -21.83 -16.36
C SER A 43 -47.00 -20.79 -17.23
N TYR A 44 -47.23 -19.50 -17.01
CA TYR A 44 -46.52 -18.41 -17.69
C TYR A 44 -45.23 -17.99 -16.96
N ALA A 45 -44.93 -18.54 -15.78
CA ALA A 45 -43.75 -18.15 -15.03
C ALA A 45 -42.47 -18.46 -15.81
N GLU A 46 -41.61 -17.46 -15.93
CA GLU A 46 -40.27 -17.61 -16.49
C GLU A 46 -39.25 -17.92 -15.40
N LYS A 47 -38.14 -18.54 -15.80
CA LYS A 47 -37.06 -18.89 -14.89
C LYS A 47 -36.46 -17.59 -14.32
N PRO A 48 -36.47 -17.37 -12.99
CA PRO A 48 -35.87 -16.18 -12.42
C PRO A 48 -34.40 -16.07 -12.83
N HIS A 49 -33.96 -14.89 -13.28
CA HIS A 49 -32.56 -14.64 -13.57
C HIS A 49 -31.70 -15.03 -12.37
N ARG A 50 -30.58 -15.73 -12.57
CA ARG A 50 -29.68 -16.07 -11.46
C ARG A 50 -29.31 -14.75 -10.76
N LYS A 51 -29.43 -14.65 -9.43
CA LYS A 51 -28.80 -13.52 -8.72
C LYS A 51 -27.35 -13.52 -9.17
N ILE A 52 -26.89 -12.42 -9.75
CA ILE A 52 -25.46 -12.20 -9.95
C ILE A 52 -24.91 -12.38 -8.53
N ARG A 53 -24.09 -13.43 -8.31
CA ARG A 53 -23.21 -13.44 -7.14
C ARG A 53 -22.49 -12.11 -7.27
N HIS A 54 -22.71 -11.17 -6.35
CA HIS A 54 -21.77 -10.06 -6.21
C HIS A 54 -20.40 -10.71 -6.25
N LYS A 55 -19.61 -10.43 -7.31
CA LYS A 55 -18.22 -10.86 -7.37
C LYS A 55 -17.67 -10.48 -6.01
N ALA A 56 -17.20 -11.45 -5.22
CA ALA A 56 -16.54 -11.12 -3.96
C ALA A 56 -15.56 -10.00 -4.30
N LYS A 57 -15.66 -8.87 -3.59
CA LYS A 57 -14.84 -7.68 -3.84
C LYS A 57 -13.42 -8.19 -3.98
N GLN A 58 -12.82 -8.03 -5.15
CA GLN A 58 -11.53 -8.62 -5.45
C GLN A 58 -10.54 -8.12 -4.40
N ASP A 59 -9.90 -9.04 -3.68
CA ASP A 59 -9.03 -8.69 -2.57
C ASP A 59 -7.86 -7.86 -3.13
N THR A 60 -7.82 -6.58 -2.76
CA THR A 60 -6.70 -5.67 -3.06
C THR A 60 -5.43 -6.12 -2.35
N LEU A 61 -4.25 -5.69 -2.83
CA LEU A 61 -2.99 -5.89 -2.11
C LEU A 61 -3.08 -5.44 -0.64
N LEU A 62 -3.71 -4.29 -0.38
CA LEU A 62 -3.89 -3.78 0.98
C LEU A 62 -4.64 -4.76 1.90
N SER A 63 -5.68 -5.43 1.40
CA SER A 63 -6.39 -6.45 2.18
C SER A 63 -5.55 -7.69 2.46
N PHE A 64 -4.66 -8.10 1.53
CA PHE A 64 -3.70 -9.17 1.80
C PHE A 64 -2.71 -8.74 2.89
N LEU A 65 -2.13 -7.55 2.77
CA LEU A 65 -1.17 -7.02 3.75
C LEU A 65 -1.73 -6.98 5.16
N LYS A 66 -2.98 -6.49 5.32
CA LYS A 66 -3.64 -6.47 6.63
C LYS A 66 -3.87 -7.86 7.21
N ARG A 67 -4.41 -8.79 6.41
CA ARG A 67 -4.67 -10.17 6.86
C ARG A 67 -3.40 -10.91 7.24
N GLU A 68 -2.35 -10.81 6.42
CA GLU A 68 -1.09 -11.50 6.68
C GLU A 68 -0.36 -10.93 7.89
N LYS A 69 -0.42 -9.61 8.08
CA LYS A 69 0.08 -8.94 9.28
C LYS A 69 -0.62 -9.44 10.54
N GLU A 70 -1.95 -9.43 10.56
CA GLU A 70 -2.76 -9.88 11.70
C GLU A 70 -2.50 -11.35 12.04
N ALA A 71 -2.31 -12.19 11.02
CA ALA A 71 -2.02 -13.61 11.19
C ALA A 71 -0.55 -13.93 11.51
N GLY A 72 0.36 -12.95 11.41
CA GLY A 72 1.79 -13.16 11.62
C GLY A 72 2.42 -14.15 10.62
N LEU A 73 1.91 -14.19 9.39
CA LEU A 73 2.34 -15.18 8.39
C LEU A 73 3.79 -14.91 7.92
N LYS A 74 4.62 -15.95 8.00
CA LYS A 74 5.98 -15.94 7.45
C LYS A 74 5.93 -16.33 5.98
N GLY A 75 6.74 -15.67 5.14
CA GLY A 75 6.87 -15.97 3.71
C GLY A 75 5.74 -15.46 2.80
N GLY A 76 4.77 -14.72 3.34
CA GLY A 76 3.73 -14.04 2.54
C GLY A 76 4.19 -12.71 1.91
N ILE A 77 3.28 -12.05 1.20
CA ILE A 77 3.53 -10.75 0.55
C ILE A 77 3.85 -9.64 1.56
N TYR A 78 3.20 -9.64 2.74
CA TYR A 78 3.48 -8.72 3.83
C TYR A 78 4.90 -8.90 4.34
N HIS A 79 5.29 -10.14 4.58
CA HIS A 79 6.63 -10.50 5.03
C HIS A 79 7.69 -10.05 4.02
N ARG A 80 7.46 -10.30 2.73
CA ARG A 80 8.38 -9.90 1.66
C ARG A 80 8.50 -8.38 1.55
N ILE A 81 7.38 -7.65 1.57
CA ILE A 81 7.39 -6.17 1.53
C ILE A 81 8.10 -5.59 2.74
N GLN A 82 7.88 -6.12 3.95
CA GLN A 82 8.57 -5.65 5.15
C GLN A 82 10.10 -5.68 4.97
N ILE A 83 10.62 -6.79 4.46
CA ILE A 83 12.06 -6.98 4.24
C ILE A 83 12.55 -6.14 3.06
N ASP A 84 11.94 -6.28 1.88
CA ASP A 84 12.44 -5.67 0.64
C ASP A 84 12.37 -4.15 0.69
N LEU A 85 11.27 -3.58 1.21
CA LEU A 85 11.11 -2.13 1.30
C LEU A 85 12.06 -1.54 2.35
N THR A 86 12.21 -2.20 3.50
CA THR A 86 13.14 -1.73 4.55
C THR A 86 14.59 -1.82 4.12
N TYR A 87 15.00 -2.96 3.56
CA TYR A 87 16.37 -3.17 3.08
C TYR A 87 16.75 -2.10 2.07
N ASN A 88 16.01 -1.99 0.97
CA ASN A 88 16.37 -1.08 -0.11
C ASN A 88 16.27 0.39 0.33
N SER A 89 15.24 0.76 1.08
CA SER A 89 15.07 2.13 1.56
C SER A 89 16.21 2.55 2.49
N ASN A 90 16.70 1.66 3.37
CA ASN A 90 17.81 1.98 4.25
C ASN A 90 19.17 1.93 3.54
N HIS A 91 19.36 1.01 2.58
CA HIS A 91 20.61 0.92 1.80
C HIS A 91 20.83 2.14 0.92
N ILE A 92 19.75 2.69 0.34
CA ILE A 92 19.82 3.94 -0.43
C ILE A 92 20.38 5.08 0.42
N GLU A 93 20.02 5.15 1.71
CA GLU A 93 20.55 6.14 2.66
C GLU A 93 21.89 5.73 3.31
N GLY A 94 22.49 4.62 2.87
CA GLY A 94 23.86 4.23 3.23
C GLY A 94 24.00 3.17 4.30
N SER A 95 22.91 2.56 4.77
CA SER A 95 22.98 1.42 5.69
C SER A 95 23.83 0.28 5.11
N LYS A 96 24.52 -0.46 5.98
CA LYS A 96 25.39 -1.58 5.59
C LYS A 96 24.83 -2.95 5.91
N LEU A 97 23.60 -3.02 6.44
CA LEU A 97 22.91 -4.27 6.73
C LEU A 97 22.58 -5.01 5.43
N THR A 98 22.96 -6.28 5.35
CA THR A 98 22.59 -7.13 4.21
C THR A 98 21.09 -7.40 4.20
N HIS A 99 20.57 -7.86 3.06
CA HIS A 99 19.18 -8.29 2.94
C HIS A 99 18.85 -9.41 3.94
N GLU A 100 19.77 -10.36 4.10
CA GLU A 100 19.63 -11.46 5.06
C GLU A 100 19.66 -10.99 6.53
N GLN A 101 20.55 -10.04 6.87
CA GLN A 101 20.55 -9.43 8.22
C GLN A 101 19.24 -8.66 8.49
N THR A 102 18.74 -7.92 7.51
CA THR A 102 17.44 -7.21 7.60
C THR A 102 16.31 -8.22 7.85
N ARG A 103 16.33 -9.35 7.13
CA ARG A 103 15.39 -10.45 7.31
C ARG A 103 15.47 -11.07 8.71
N PHE A 104 16.65 -11.35 9.25
CA PHE A 104 16.79 -11.88 10.62
C PHE A 104 16.34 -10.89 11.70
N ILE A 105 16.60 -9.59 11.53
CA ILE A 105 16.05 -8.57 12.45
C ILE A 105 14.52 -8.61 12.42
N PHE A 106 13.91 -8.78 11.25
CA PHE A 106 12.45 -8.88 11.14
C PHE A 106 11.91 -10.16 11.79
N GLU A 107 12.43 -11.32 11.41
CA GLU A 107 11.89 -12.65 11.74
C GLU A 107 12.19 -13.12 13.17
N THR A 108 13.39 -12.87 13.67
CA THR A 108 13.91 -13.46 14.91
C THR A 108 14.45 -12.43 15.90
N LYS A 109 14.49 -11.14 15.53
CA LYS A 109 15.10 -10.07 16.35
C LYS A 109 16.57 -10.36 16.68
N THR A 110 17.25 -11.08 15.79
CA THR A 110 18.66 -11.44 15.92
C THR A 110 19.45 -10.83 14.77
N LEU A 111 20.77 -10.72 14.98
CA LEU A 111 21.69 -10.31 13.94
C LEU A 111 22.92 -11.19 14.00
N ASP A 112 23.26 -11.80 12.87
CA ASP A 112 24.51 -12.54 12.74
C ASP A 112 25.64 -11.55 12.43
N ILE A 113 26.54 -11.38 13.40
CA ILE A 113 27.69 -10.48 13.30
C ILE A 113 28.90 -11.33 12.91
N THR A 114 29.04 -11.59 11.62
CA THR A 114 30.26 -12.20 11.06
C THR A 114 31.15 -11.09 10.47
N ASP A 115 32.27 -10.82 11.16
CA ASP A 115 33.43 -9.99 10.77
C ASP A 115 33.20 -8.54 10.28
N LYS A 116 31.97 -8.03 10.30
CA LYS A 116 31.65 -6.64 9.89
C LYS A 116 31.12 -5.81 11.06
N VAL A 117 31.65 -4.60 11.19
CA VAL A 117 31.13 -3.60 12.13
C VAL A 117 29.77 -3.13 11.65
N VAL A 118 28.74 -3.39 12.45
CA VAL A 118 27.37 -2.90 12.22
C VAL A 118 27.12 -1.71 13.14
N ARG A 119 26.63 -0.61 12.57
CA ARG A 119 26.23 0.57 13.35
C ARG A 119 24.94 0.25 14.11
N VAL A 120 24.89 0.61 15.40
CA VAL A 120 23.69 0.45 16.22
C VAL A 120 22.51 1.22 15.63
N ASP A 121 22.74 2.42 15.11
CA ASP A 121 21.69 3.22 14.47
C ASP A 121 21.07 2.48 13.27
N ASP A 122 21.84 1.75 12.46
CA ASP A 122 21.29 0.98 11.32
C ASP A 122 20.29 -0.08 11.79
N ILE A 123 20.57 -0.73 12.93
CA ILE A 123 19.68 -1.74 13.52
C ILE A 123 18.40 -1.05 14.03
N VAL A 124 18.55 0.04 14.78
CA VAL A 124 17.42 0.80 15.34
C VAL A 124 16.52 1.34 14.21
N GLU A 125 17.11 1.97 13.20
CA GLU A 125 16.39 2.52 12.06
C GLU A 125 15.72 1.42 11.23
N THR A 126 16.31 0.24 11.13
CA THR A 126 15.68 -0.94 10.49
C THR A 126 14.45 -1.39 11.25
N VAL A 127 14.53 -1.52 12.57
CA VAL A 127 13.36 -1.85 13.41
C VAL A 127 12.28 -0.79 13.30
N ASN A 128 12.65 0.49 13.38
CA ASN A 128 11.72 1.60 13.25
C ASN A 128 11.06 1.65 11.87
N HIS A 129 11.80 1.32 10.81
CA HIS A 129 11.26 1.30 9.46
C HIS A 129 10.20 0.19 9.30
N PHE A 130 10.38 -0.99 9.92
CA PHE A 130 9.31 -2.01 9.96
C PHE A 130 8.03 -1.48 10.62
N HIS A 131 8.16 -0.71 11.70
CA HIS A 131 7.02 -0.05 12.36
C HIS A 131 6.39 1.06 11.50
N CYS A 132 7.18 1.76 10.68
CA CYS A 132 6.64 2.71 9.71
C CYS A 132 5.82 2.00 8.62
N ILE A 133 6.28 0.84 8.15
CA ILE A 133 5.53 0.01 7.18
C ILE A 133 4.18 -0.42 7.76
N ASP A 134 4.17 -0.83 9.03
CA ASP A 134 2.94 -1.13 9.75
C ASP A 134 1.97 0.06 9.78
N LEU A 135 2.48 1.26 10.09
CA LEU A 135 1.69 2.47 10.16
C LEU A 135 1.08 2.85 8.79
N ILE A 136 1.83 2.72 7.69
CA ILE A 136 1.29 3.03 6.35
C ILE A 136 0.25 2.01 5.88
N ILE A 137 0.36 0.74 6.29
CA ILE A 137 -0.63 -0.30 5.97
C ILE A 137 -1.93 -0.04 6.74
N GLU A 138 -1.83 0.25 8.04
CA GLU A 138 -2.98 0.56 8.89
C GLU A 138 -3.68 1.84 8.44
N GLY A 139 -2.89 2.89 8.21
CA GLY A 139 -3.31 4.21 7.77
C GLY A 139 -3.54 4.37 6.28
N ALA A 140 -3.50 3.30 5.46
CA ALA A 140 -3.53 3.43 4.00
C ALA A 140 -4.72 4.26 3.49
N HIS A 141 -5.92 4.03 4.03
CA HIS A 141 -7.14 4.75 3.62
C HIS A 141 -7.27 6.17 4.20
N THR A 142 -6.41 6.57 5.14
CA THR A 142 -6.47 7.93 5.69
C THR A 142 -5.90 8.93 4.70
N LYS A 143 -6.43 10.15 4.73
CA LYS A 143 -5.91 11.27 3.95
C LYS A 143 -4.49 11.60 4.40
N LEU A 144 -3.58 11.83 3.44
CA LEU A 144 -2.22 12.22 3.77
C LEU A 144 -2.24 13.59 4.47
N SER A 145 -1.62 13.67 5.63
CA SER A 145 -1.66 14.83 6.51
C SER A 145 -0.28 15.11 7.12
N GLU A 146 -0.06 16.36 7.51
CA GLU A 146 1.17 16.77 8.20
C GLU A 146 1.42 15.95 9.46
N SER A 147 0.38 15.68 10.25
CA SER A 147 0.49 14.86 11.46
C SER A 147 0.93 13.42 11.16
N PHE A 148 0.42 12.82 10.08
CA PHE A 148 0.82 11.47 9.68
C PHE A 148 2.29 11.42 9.23
N ILE A 149 2.73 12.41 8.46
CA ILE A 149 4.13 12.51 8.01
C ILE A 149 5.07 12.71 9.21
N LYS A 150 4.70 13.60 10.14
CA LYS A 150 5.44 13.81 11.40
C LYS A 150 5.47 12.55 12.26
N GLN A 151 4.39 11.78 12.32
CA GLN A 151 4.35 10.50 13.03
C GLN A 151 5.29 9.47 12.41
N LEU A 152 5.34 9.35 11.08
CA LEU A 152 6.32 8.50 10.40
C LEU A 152 7.75 8.90 10.76
N HIS A 153 8.07 10.20 10.71
CA HIS A 153 9.41 10.68 11.06
C HIS A 153 9.73 10.44 12.55
N TYR A 154 8.75 10.62 13.43
CA TYR A 154 8.90 10.32 14.85
C TYR A 154 9.28 8.86 15.06
N ILE A 155 8.54 7.92 14.48
CA ILE A 155 8.84 6.48 14.59
C ILE A 155 10.21 6.19 14.00
N LEU A 156 10.48 6.65 12.77
CA LEU A 156 11.73 6.36 12.06
C LEU A 156 12.97 6.75 12.87
N LYS A 157 12.97 7.93 13.50
CA LYS A 157 14.13 8.47 14.20
C LYS A 157 14.13 8.24 15.71
N SER A 158 13.08 7.64 16.28
CA SER A 158 13.02 7.33 17.72
C SER A 158 14.14 6.39 18.15
N GLY A 159 14.82 6.73 19.25
CA GLY A 159 15.89 5.87 19.82
C GLY A 159 17.23 5.90 19.07
N THR A 160 17.33 6.64 17.96
CA THR A 160 18.59 6.84 17.23
C THR A 160 19.56 7.73 18.00
N THR A 161 20.85 7.72 17.62
CA THR A 161 21.84 8.62 18.23
C THR A 161 21.51 10.09 18.05
N ASP A 162 21.00 10.48 16.87
CA ASP A 162 20.61 11.86 16.59
C ASP A 162 19.44 12.33 17.46
N SER A 163 18.52 11.44 17.86
CA SER A 163 17.38 11.79 18.72
C SER A 163 17.78 12.38 20.07
N ARG A 164 19.03 12.17 20.51
CA ARG A 164 19.58 12.71 21.76
C ARG A 164 20.09 14.15 21.62
N LYS A 165 20.20 14.68 20.40
CA LYS A 165 20.69 16.03 20.13
C LYS A 165 19.55 17.03 20.31
N SER A 166 19.76 18.08 21.11
CA SER A 166 18.73 19.08 21.44
C SER A 166 18.14 19.81 20.22
N TRP A 167 18.93 19.95 19.16
CA TRP A 167 18.56 20.59 17.91
C TRP A 167 17.89 19.64 16.90
N PHE A 168 17.98 18.32 17.10
CA PHE A 168 17.36 17.34 16.22
C PHE A 168 15.93 17.06 16.66
N LYS A 169 14.95 17.64 15.97
CA LYS A 169 13.54 17.51 16.31
C LYS A 169 12.93 16.24 15.74
N VAL A 170 12.95 15.16 16.52
CA VAL A 170 12.26 13.92 16.16
C VAL A 170 10.75 14.16 16.08
N GLY A 171 10.15 13.81 14.94
CA GLY A 171 8.73 14.07 14.68
C GLY A 171 8.34 15.52 14.41
N ASP A 172 9.28 16.45 14.25
CA ASP A 172 8.97 17.83 13.88
C ASP A 172 9.92 18.36 12.82
N TYR A 173 9.60 19.50 12.22
CA TYR A 173 10.40 20.07 11.14
C TYR A 173 11.79 20.52 11.60
N LYS A 174 12.72 20.58 10.64
CA LYS A 174 14.10 21.00 10.87
C LYS A 174 14.15 22.41 11.46
N MET A 175 15.08 22.61 12.39
CA MET A 175 15.39 23.92 12.97
C MET A 175 16.58 24.59 12.30
N LEU A 176 17.40 23.80 11.60
CA LEU A 176 18.60 24.23 10.91
C LEU A 176 18.41 24.02 9.40
N GLU A 177 19.10 24.83 8.62
CA GLU A 177 19.17 24.63 7.17
C GLU A 177 19.86 23.30 6.86
N ASN A 178 19.45 22.66 5.77
CA ASN A 178 20.07 21.45 5.26
C ASN A 178 20.05 21.43 3.73
N GLU A 179 20.88 20.57 3.16
CA GLU A 179 21.06 20.40 1.72
C GLU A 179 20.77 18.96 1.34
N VAL A 180 20.35 18.75 0.09
CA VAL A 180 20.18 17.42 -0.49
C VAL A 180 20.89 17.38 -1.84
N GLY A 181 21.84 16.45 -2.00
CA GLY A 181 22.61 16.35 -3.25
C GLY A 181 23.46 17.58 -3.59
N GLY A 182 23.77 18.42 -2.60
CA GLY A 182 24.49 19.70 -2.77
C GLY A 182 23.60 20.88 -3.17
N ASP A 183 22.27 20.69 -3.22
CA ASP A 183 21.31 21.76 -3.49
C ASP A 183 20.68 22.24 -2.17
N GLU A 184 20.52 23.57 -2.03
CA GLU A 184 19.82 24.19 -0.91
C GLU A 184 18.33 23.78 -0.89
N THR A 185 17.80 23.55 0.30
CA THR A 185 16.39 23.19 0.50
C THR A 185 15.60 24.34 1.12
N VAL A 186 14.29 24.18 1.27
CA VAL A 186 13.43 25.21 1.89
C VAL A 186 13.92 25.56 3.29
N LYS A 187 13.98 26.86 3.60
CA LYS A 187 14.44 27.36 4.90
C LYS A 187 13.53 26.88 6.03
N PRO A 188 14.06 26.60 7.24
CA PRO A 188 13.28 26.15 8.40
C PRO A 188 11.98 26.94 8.66
N ALA A 189 12.04 28.27 8.53
CA ALA A 189 10.90 29.15 8.74
C ALA A 189 9.75 28.94 7.74
N ASP A 190 10.07 28.50 6.53
CA ASP A 190 9.12 28.38 5.40
C ASP A 190 8.59 26.94 5.24
N VAL A 191 9.25 25.94 5.84
CA VAL A 191 8.88 24.51 5.71
C VAL A 191 7.41 24.25 6.02
N SER A 192 6.86 24.86 7.08
CA SER A 192 5.47 24.62 7.47
C SER A 192 4.48 25.15 6.42
N ALA A 193 4.77 26.31 5.81
CA ALA A 193 3.93 26.88 4.76
C ALA A 193 3.99 26.03 3.48
N GLU A 194 5.19 25.65 3.05
CA GLU A 194 5.40 24.83 1.85
C GLU A 194 4.79 23.43 1.97
N MET A 195 4.93 22.79 3.13
CA MET A 195 4.31 21.48 3.38
C MET A 195 2.77 21.56 3.37
N LYS A 196 2.19 22.62 3.95
CA LYS A 196 0.73 22.83 3.91
C LYS A 196 0.23 23.05 2.49
N LEU A 197 0.96 23.84 1.69
CA LEU A 197 0.63 24.09 0.29
C LEU A 197 0.69 22.78 -0.52
N LEU A 198 1.78 22.03 -0.43
CA LEU A 198 1.96 20.74 -1.10
C LEU A 198 0.83 19.75 -0.75
N LEU A 199 0.53 19.62 0.55
CA LEU A 199 -0.53 18.74 1.03
C LEU A 199 -1.91 19.20 0.56
N MET A 200 -2.18 20.51 0.55
CA MET A 200 -3.47 21.05 0.09
C MET A 200 -3.68 20.75 -1.40
N GLU A 201 -2.69 21.04 -2.24
CA GLU A 201 -2.75 20.80 -3.68
C GLU A 201 -2.93 19.31 -4.01
N TYR A 202 -2.10 18.44 -3.41
CA TYR A 202 -2.20 17.00 -3.63
C TYR A 202 -3.58 16.46 -3.26
N ASN A 203 -4.07 16.85 -2.08
CA ASN A 203 -5.34 16.40 -1.55
C ASN A 203 -6.59 17.02 -2.22
N SER A 204 -6.41 18.05 -3.04
CA SER A 204 -7.51 18.70 -3.78
C SER A 204 -7.87 17.97 -5.07
N LYS A 205 -6.99 17.08 -5.56
CA LYS A 205 -7.20 16.28 -6.76
C LYS A 205 -8.34 15.27 -6.56
N SER A 206 -9.23 15.16 -7.55
CA SER A 206 -10.36 14.21 -7.53
C SER A 206 -9.91 12.76 -7.71
N GLU A 207 -8.84 12.56 -8.48
CA GLU A 207 -8.20 11.27 -8.73
C GLU A 207 -6.69 11.48 -8.67
N ILE A 208 -5.98 10.53 -8.06
CA ILE A 208 -4.53 10.55 -7.94
C ILE A 208 -3.98 9.53 -8.93
N THR A 209 -3.13 10.01 -9.83
CA THR A 209 -2.41 9.18 -10.79
C THR A 209 -1.02 8.79 -10.27
N PHE A 210 -0.35 7.88 -10.98
CA PHE A 210 1.03 7.52 -10.70
C PHE A 210 1.97 8.74 -10.71
N ASP A 211 1.83 9.60 -11.73
CA ASP A 211 2.65 10.81 -11.87
C ASP A 211 2.39 11.81 -10.74
N ASP A 212 1.17 11.86 -10.17
CA ASP A 212 0.87 12.70 -9.01
C ASP A 212 1.58 12.22 -7.74
N VAL A 213 1.70 10.90 -7.56
CA VAL A 213 2.47 10.30 -6.45
C VAL A 213 3.96 10.65 -6.59
N LEU A 214 4.50 10.55 -7.81
CA LEU A 214 5.90 10.90 -8.09
C LEU A 214 6.16 12.41 -7.92
N ASP A 215 5.24 13.27 -8.39
CA ASP A 215 5.35 14.71 -8.22
C ASP A 215 5.34 15.12 -6.74
N PHE A 216 4.44 14.52 -5.95
CA PHE A 216 4.42 14.73 -4.50
C PHE A 216 5.77 14.38 -3.87
N HIS A 217 6.33 13.22 -4.24
CA HIS A 217 7.60 12.74 -3.70
C HIS A 217 8.76 13.68 -4.05
N VAL A 218 8.87 14.10 -5.31
CA VAL A 218 9.91 15.06 -5.74
C VAL A 218 9.79 16.38 -5.00
N ARG A 219 8.58 16.91 -4.84
CA ARG A 219 8.36 18.18 -4.13
C ARG A 219 8.62 18.04 -2.63
N PHE A 220 8.27 16.92 -2.03
CA PHE A 220 8.60 16.61 -0.64
C PHE A 220 10.12 16.57 -0.43
N GLU A 221 10.86 15.91 -1.31
CA GLU A 221 12.33 15.86 -1.26
C GLU A 221 12.97 17.24 -1.43
N ALA A 222 12.38 18.10 -2.26
CA ALA A 222 12.85 19.48 -2.48
C ALA A 222 12.56 20.40 -1.26
N ILE A 223 11.43 20.21 -0.58
CA ILE A 223 11.15 20.90 0.69
C ILE A 223 12.12 20.41 1.77
N HIS A 224 12.39 19.10 1.79
CA HIS A 224 13.29 18.45 2.74
C HIS A 224 12.96 18.83 4.20
N PRO A 225 11.73 18.55 4.66
CA PRO A 225 11.17 19.18 5.86
C PRO A 225 11.83 18.76 7.18
N PHE A 226 12.46 17.59 7.21
CA PHE A 226 13.12 17.06 8.40
C PHE A 226 14.64 17.23 8.31
N GLN A 227 15.31 17.14 9.46
CA GLN A 227 16.76 17.26 9.52
C GLN A 227 17.48 16.07 8.86
N ASP A 228 16.91 14.87 8.98
CA ASP A 228 17.33 13.63 8.34
C ASP A 228 16.11 12.70 8.17
N GLY A 229 16.21 11.69 7.30
CA GLY A 229 15.18 10.68 7.09
C GLY A 229 14.19 11.00 5.98
N ASN A 230 14.32 12.14 5.31
CA ASN A 230 13.39 12.60 4.26
C ASN A 230 13.20 11.54 3.16
N GLY A 231 14.30 11.03 2.56
CA GLY A 231 14.21 10.01 1.50
C GLY A 231 13.42 8.76 1.90
N ARG A 232 13.61 8.27 3.14
CA ARG A 232 12.88 7.11 3.68
C ARG A 232 11.41 7.41 3.88
N ILE A 233 11.09 8.58 4.44
CA ILE A 233 9.71 9.04 4.63
C ILE A 233 9.01 9.25 3.28
N GLY A 234 9.67 9.85 2.30
CA GLY A 234 9.13 10.04 0.95
C GLY A 234 8.78 8.71 0.28
N ARG A 235 9.68 7.71 0.34
CA ARG A 235 9.41 6.36 -0.19
C ARG A 235 8.27 5.64 0.54
N LEU A 236 8.16 5.78 1.86
CA LEU A 236 7.03 5.26 2.64
C LEU A 236 5.70 5.93 2.22
N ILE A 237 5.70 7.24 1.98
CA ILE A 237 4.53 7.98 1.50
C ILE A 237 4.13 7.51 0.09
N MET A 238 5.09 7.36 -0.83
CA MET A 238 4.82 6.82 -2.17
C MET A 238 4.14 5.45 -2.09
N PHE A 239 4.69 4.55 -1.26
CA PHE A 239 4.11 3.22 -1.08
C PHE A 239 2.69 3.28 -0.51
N LYS A 240 2.46 4.11 0.52
CA LYS A 240 1.14 4.33 1.12
C LYS A 240 0.12 4.83 0.11
N GLU A 241 0.43 5.89 -0.63
CA GLU A 241 -0.52 6.50 -1.55
C GLU A 241 -0.81 5.58 -2.75
N CYS A 242 0.15 4.76 -3.18
CA CYS A 242 -0.11 3.68 -4.13
C CYS A 242 -1.16 2.69 -3.59
N LEU A 243 -1.01 2.20 -2.34
CA LEU A 243 -1.99 1.32 -1.71
C LEU A 243 -3.38 1.95 -1.63
N LYS A 244 -3.45 3.23 -1.25
CA LYS A 244 -4.71 3.97 -1.08
C LYS A 244 -5.47 4.13 -2.40
N HIS A 245 -4.75 4.43 -3.47
CA HIS A 245 -5.32 4.74 -4.79
C HIS A 245 -5.36 3.51 -5.72
N ASN A 246 -5.08 2.32 -5.20
CA ASN A 246 -5.07 1.06 -5.95
C ASN A 246 -4.13 1.09 -7.17
N ILE A 247 -3.03 1.84 -7.04
CA ILE A 247 -1.90 1.83 -7.94
C ILE A 247 -0.94 0.75 -7.45
N VAL A 248 -0.37 -0.06 -8.35
CA VAL A 248 0.62 -1.06 -7.94
C VAL A 248 1.79 -0.34 -7.26
N PRO A 249 2.07 -0.62 -5.97
CA PRO A 249 3.19 0.02 -5.30
C PRO A 249 4.52 -0.50 -5.86
N PHE A 250 5.61 0.16 -5.50
CA PHE A 250 6.93 -0.19 -6.00
C PHE A 250 7.98 0.09 -4.94
N ILE A 251 9.11 -0.59 -5.04
CA ILE A 251 10.25 -0.46 -4.12
C ILE A 251 11.45 -0.09 -4.98
N ILE A 252 11.95 1.13 -4.82
CA ILE A 252 13.19 1.56 -5.49
C ILE A 252 14.31 0.68 -4.95
N THR A 253 15.01 -0.03 -5.82
CA THR A 253 16.11 -0.91 -5.43
C THR A 253 17.44 -0.17 -5.43
N GLU A 254 18.43 -0.66 -4.65
CA GLU A 254 19.76 -0.06 -4.60
C GLU A 254 20.43 -0.01 -5.98
N GLU A 255 20.19 -1.01 -6.84
CA GLU A 255 20.76 -1.05 -8.19
C GLU A 255 20.28 0.11 -9.07
N LEU A 256 19.08 0.64 -8.79
CA LEU A 256 18.50 1.76 -9.52
C LEU A 256 18.66 3.11 -8.82
N LYS A 257 19.38 3.16 -7.70
CA LYS A 257 19.60 4.39 -6.90
C LYS A 257 20.11 5.57 -7.73
N ALA A 258 21.08 5.34 -8.61
CA ALA A 258 21.64 6.39 -9.47
C ALA A 258 20.59 6.96 -10.45
N TYR A 259 19.76 6.09 -11.03
CA TYR A 259 18.68 6.50 -11.94
C TYR A 259 17.55 7.21 -11.19
N TYR A 260 17.23 6.74 -9.98
CA TYR A 260 16.26 7.37 -9.10
C TYR A 260 16.66 8.81 -8.74
N TYR A 261 17.89 9.04 -8.29
CA TYR A 261 18.37 10.41 -8.00
C TYR A 261 18.45 11.28 -9.24
N ARG A 262 18.91 10.74 -10.37
CA ARG A 262 18.87 11.45 -11.66
C ARG A 262 17.44 11.85 -12.02
N GLY A 263 16.48 10.95 -11.83
CA GLY A 263 15.07 11.18 -12.09
C GLY A 263 14.50 12.32 -11.25
N ILE A 264 14.76 12.32 -9.94
CA ILE A 264 14.35 13.40 -9.04
C ILE A 264 14.92 14.74 -9.52
N LYS A 265 16.23 14.80 -9.76
CA LYS A 265 16.93 16.02 -10.17
C LYS A 265 16.38 16.62 -11.47
N ASN A 266 15.92 15.77 -12.38
CA ASN A 266 15.46 16.19 -13.71
C ASN A 266 13.94 16.26 -13.84
N TRP A 267 13.16 16.01 -12.78
CA TRP A 267 11.70 15.90 -12.85
C TRP A 267 11.00 17.09 -13.55
N LYS A 268 11.48 18.32 -13.32
CA LYS A 268 10.91 19.53 -13.94
C LYS A 268 11.13 19.60 -15.46
N ASN A 269 12.22 19.01 -15.95
CA ASN A 269 12.62 19.10 -17.36
C ASN A 269 12.27 17.83 -18.15
N GLU A 270 12.45 16.66 -17.52
CA GLU A 270 12.31 15.35 -18.16
C GLU A 270 11.76 14.31 -17.16
N ARG A 271 10.43 14.27 -17.04
CA ARG A 271 9.72 13.38 -16.09
C ARG A 271 9.99 11.89 -16.33
N ASN A 272 10.26 11.51 -17.56
CA ASN A 272 10.43 10.11 -17.96
C ASN A 272 11.58 9.42 -17.22
N PHE A 273 12.66 10.13 -16.84
CA PHE A 273 13.75 9.50 -16.10
C PHE A 273 13.30 8.88 -14.78
N LEU A 274 12.53 9.62 -13.97
CA LEU A 274 12.01 9.06 -12.72
C LEU A 274 10.89 8.05 -13.01
N ARG A 275 9.99 8.42 -13.92
CA ARG A 275 8.81 7.61 -14.24
C ARG A 275 9.19 6.21 -14.71
N ASP A 276 10.11 6.09 -15.66
CA ASP A 276 10.54 4.81 -16.23
C ASP A 276 11.33 3.97 -15.21
N THR A 277 12.13 4.63 -14.35
CA THR A 277 12.80 3.97 -13.22
C THR A 277 11.77 3.35 -12.27
N CYS A 278 10.74 4.13 -11.89
CA CYS A 278 9.68 3.66 -11.00
C CYS A 278 8.79 2.60 -11.65
N LEU A 279 8.53 2.68 -12.96
CA LEU A 279 7.79 1.65 -13.69
C LEU A 279 8.56 0.33 -13.77
N THR A 280 9.89 0.40 -13.95
CA THR A 280 10.76 -0.79 -13.95
C THR A 280 10.62 -1.58 -12.64
N VAL A 281 10.68 -0.89 -11.49
CA VAL A 281 10.49 -1.56 -10.19
C VAL A 281 9.03 -1.88 -9.88
N GLN A 282 8.07 -1.20 -10.50
CA GLN A 282 6.66 -1.59 -10.44
C GLN A 282 6.42 -2.91 -11.15
N ASP A 283 7.10 -3.19 -12.28
CA ASP A 283 7.00 -4.47 -12.96
C ASP A 283 7.59 -5.63 -12.13
N LEU A 284 8.65 -5.37 -11.36
CA LEU A 284 9.16 -6.33 -10.36
C LEU A 284 8.12 -6.60 -9.26
N MET A 285 7.39 -5.57 -8.81
CA MET A 285 6.29 -5.76 -7.86
C MET A 285 5.15 -6.57 -8.51
N LYS A 286 4.78 -6.30 -9.77
CA LYS A 286 3.74 -7.08 -10.48
C LYS A 286 4.08 -8.56 -10.55
N GLN A 287 5.33 -8.91 -10.89
CA GLN A 287 5.80 -10.30 -10.87
C GLN A 287 5.71 -10.93 -9.47
N CYS A 288 6.02 -10.14 -8.43
CA CYS A 288 5.86 -10.57 -7.04
C CYS A 288 4.38 -10.84 -6.71
N LEU A 289 3.48 -9.94 -7.11
CA LEU A 289 2.04 -10.12 -6.91
C LEU A 289 1.49 -11.33 -7.67
N ASP A 290 1.93 -11.55 -8.90
CA ASP A 290 1.57 -12.72 -9.71
C ASP A 290 1.99 -14.03 -9.02
N TYR A 291 3.20 -14.07 -8.44
CA TYR A 291 3.69 -15.22 -7.66
C TYR A 291 2.78 -15.54 -6.47
N PHE A 292 2.27 -14.53 -5.77
CA PHE A 292 1.33 -14.70 -4.65
C PHE A 292 -0.14 -14.81 -5.08
N GLY A 293 -0.44 -14.78 -6.38
CA GLY A 293 -1.80 -14.85 -6.90
C GLY A 293 -2.67 -13.63 -6.56
N ILE A 294 -2.04 -12.47 -6.34
CA ILE A 294 -2.70 -11.21 -5.99
C ILE A 294 -2.95 -10.42 -7.27
N MET A 295 -4.23 -10.21 -7.57
CA MET A 295 -4.63 -9.45 -8.74
C MET A 295 -4.43 -7.95 -8.53
N TYR A 296 -4.02 -7.25 -9.59
CA TYR A 296 -3.88 -5.81 -9.64
C TYR A 296 -4.57 -5.23 -10.88
N ASN A 297 -4.79 -3.91 -10.86
CA ASN A 297 -5.40 -3.16 -11.97
C ASN A 297 -4.36 -2.70 -13.00
#